data_AF-S4PD54-F1
#
_entry.id   AF-S4PD54-F1
#
_cell.length_a   1.000
_cell.length_b   1.000
_cell.length_c   1.000
_cell.angle_alpha   90.00
_cell.angle_beta   90.00
_cell.angle_gamma   90.00
#
_symmetry.space_group_name_H-M   'P 1'
#
loop_
_entity.id
_entity.type
_entity.pdbx_description
1 polymer ?
#
loop_
_entity_poly.entity_id
_entity_poly.type
_entity_poly.pdbx_seq_one_letter_code
_entity_poly.pdbx_strand_id
1 'polypeptide(L)'
;MKYSPPNQFIPISPRGPPERKDESEKCNFVVEIDGSRTQKKKFLYSYLLNRIYVEMGSNFSVNFNWDVSKVPDREMYIRATVVFADPDQGEKRVERCFQHVHAQWNAETTDAVVVNNVLRSARELGDPNVYYCGNPDETDCWYSVLVRLNRPTGHAYSFVCKNSCGSGINRR
;
A
#
# COMPACT_ATOMS: atom_id res chain seq x y z
N MET A 1 -38.43 -10.18 5.87
CA MET A 1 -37.66 -8.99 6.26
C MET A 1 -36.18 -9.34 6.12
N LYS A 2 -35.46 -8.70 5.19
CA LYS A 2 -34.03 -8.93 5.01
C LYS A 2 -33.29 -8.13 6.09
N TYR A 3 -32.54 -8.83 6.94
CA TYR A 3 -31.61 -8.22 7.88
C TYR A 3 -30.55 -7.48 7.07
N SER A 4 -30.60 -6.15 7.04
CA SER A 4 -29.51 -5.33 6.55
C SER A 4 -28.51 -5.18 7.70
N PRO A 5 -27.30 -5.76 7.62
CA PRO A 5 -26.30 -5.51 8.65
C PRO A 5 -25.95 -4.01 8.68
N PRO A 6 -25.64 -3.44 9.86
CA PRO A 6 -25.30 -2.03 9.99
C PRO A 6 -24.04 -1.70 9.15
N ASN A 7 -24.13 -0.62 8.36
CA ASN A 7 -23.07 0.10 7.64
C ASN A 7 -21.72 -0.62 7.52
N GLN A 8 -21.63 -1.56 6.58
CA GLN A 8 -20.34 -2.10 6.16
C GLN A 8 -19.51 -0.98 5.52
N PHE A 9 -18.30 -0.72 6.04
CA PHE A 9 -17.38 0.21 5.41
C PHE A 9 -17.01 -0.29 4.01
N ILE A 10 -17.27 0.53 2.98
CA ILE A 10 -16.93 0.24 1.59
C ILE A 10 -15.75 1.12 1.20
N PRO A 11 -14.55 0.56 0.99
CA PRO A 11 -13.38 1.33 0.63
C PRO A 11 -13.52 1.86 -0.80
N ILE A 12 -13.22 3.15 -0.98
CA ILE A 12 -13.24 3.80 -2.30
C ILE A 12 -11.87 3.60 -2.96
N SER A 13 -11.84 3.34 -4.26
CA SER A 13 -10.60 3.28 -5.04
C SER A 13 -10.15 4.69 -5.45
N PRO A 14 -8.86 5.04 -5.31
CA PRO A 14 -8.35 6.34 -5.73
C PRO A 14 -8.42 6.50 -7.25
N ARG A 15 -8.87 7.67 -7.70
CA ARG A 15 -8.94 8.05 -9.12
C ARG A 15 -7.85 9.06 -9.45
N GLY A 16 -7.16 8.87 -10.56
CA GLY A 16 -6.02 9.68 -10.95
C GLY A 16 -4.79 9.45 -10.05
N PRO A 17 -3.64 10.09 -10.39
CA PRO A 17 -2.51 10.10 -9.49
C PRO A 17 -2.91 10.72 -8.15
N PRO A 18 -2.68 10.06 -7.01
CA PRO A 18 -2.89 10.66 -5.71
C PRO A 18 -2.11 11.97 -5.58
N GLU A 19 -2.73 12.98 -4.96
CA GLU A 19 -2.04 14.21 -4.59
C GLU A 19 -0.84 13.90 -3.69
N ARG A 20 0.29 14.58 -3.94
CA ARG A 20 1.53 14.39 -3.19
C ARG A 20 1.76 15.43 -2.08
N LYS A 21 0.72 16.22 -1.79
CA LYS A 21 0.80 17.30 -0.80
C LYS A 21 0.82 16.71 0.61
N ASP A 22 1.72 17.20 1.45
CA ASP A 22 1.71 16.88 2.88
C ASP A 22 0.60 17.65 3.59
N GLU A 23 -0.23 16.94 4.36
CA GLU A 23 -1.32 17.48 5.17
C GLU A 23 -1.21 17.03 6.64
N SER A 24 0.00 16.72 7.10
CA SER A 24 0.31 16.21 8.43
C SER A 24 -0.23 17.05 9.59
N GLU A 25 -0.42 18.36 9.38
CA GLU A 25 -0.91 19.31 10.38
C GLU A 25 -2.30 18.97 10.96
N LYS A 26 -3.17 18.29 10.19
CA LYS A 26 -4.57 18.00 10.60
C LYS A 26 -4.66 17.15 11.87
N CYS A 27 -3.80 16.14 12.00
CA CYS A 27 -3.77 15.25 13.17
C CYS A 27 -2.34 14.98 13.66
N ASN A 28 -1.37 15.83 13.32
CA ASN A 28 0.06 15.60 13.57
C ASN A 28 0.49 14.22 13.02
N PHE A 29 0.05 13.91 11.80
CA PHE A 29 0.27 12.61 11.17
C PHE A 29 1.74 12.47 10.76
N VAL A 30 2.41 11.44 11.29
CA VAL A 30 3.82 11.16 11.01
C VAL A 30 3.95 9.75 10.47
N VAL A 31 4.73 9.62 9.41
CA VAL A 31 5.11 8.34 8.80
C VAL A 31 6.60 8.16 8.97
N GLU A 32 7.01 7.03 9.54
CA GLU A 32 8.42 6.74 9.79
C GLU A 32 8.76 5.31 9.40
N ILE A 33 9.93 5.11 8.80
CA ILE A 33 10.55 3.79 8.67
C ILE A 33 11.76 3.77 9.59
N ASP A 34 11.75 2.88 10.58
CA ASP A 34 12.85 2.74 11.53
C ASP A 34 14.06 2.10 10.84
N GLY A 35 15.02 2.94 10.43
CA GLY A 35 16.27 2.52 9.80
C GLY A 35 17.27 1.86 10.76
N SER A 36 17.03 1.89 12.07
CA SER A 36 17.85 1.14 13.04
C SER A 36 17.50 -0.35 13.03
N ARG A 37 16.24 -0.69 12.73
CA ARG A 37 15.73 -2.08 12.65
C ARG A 37 15.91 -2.68 11.26
N THR A 38 17.08 -2.46 10.65
CA THR A 38 17.38 -2.99 9.32
C THR A 38 17.75 -4.46 9.39
N GLN A 39 17.09 -5.27 8.58
CA GLN A 39 17.56 -6.61 8.29
C GLN A 39 18.42 -6.49 7.03
N LYS A 40 19.73 -6.21 7.18
CA LYS A 40 20.64 -5.84 6.06
C LYS A 40 20.56 -6.71 4.81
N LYS A 41 20.11 -7.97 4.93
CA LYS A 41 19.90 -8.89 3.80
C LYS A 41 18.54 -8.76 3.10
N LYS A 42 17.51 -8.26 3.79
CA LYS A 42 16.11 -8.17 3.32
C LYS A 42 15.65 -6.75 3.04
N PHE A 43 15.97 -5.79 3.91
CA PHE A 43 15.66 -4.39 3.68
C PHE A 43 16.61 -3.43 4.39
N LEU A 44 16.80 -2.26 3.78
CA LEU A 44 17.60 -1.14 4.26
C LEU A 44 16.84 0.16 3.98
N TYR A 45 16.72 1.03 4.99
CA TYR A 45 16.19 2.38 4.81
C TYR A 45 17.31 3.41 4.92
N SER A 46 17.36 4.34 3.96
CA SER A 46 18.27 5.48 3.96
C SER A 46 17.47 6.75 4.25
N TYR A 47 17.67 7.31 5.44
CA TYR A 47 17.09 8.62 5.81
C TYR A 47 17.58 9.73 4.89
N LEU A 48 18.85 9.70 4.47
CA LEU A 48 19.44 10.69 3.56
C LEU A 48 18.72 10.76 2.21
N LEU A 49 18.34 9.60 1.67
CA LEU A 49 17.68 9.51 0.36
C LEU A 49 16.15 9.44 0.46
N ASN A 50 15.61 9.40 1.69
CA ASN A 50 14.23 9.01 1.97
C ASN A 50 13.81 7.78 1.13
N ARG A 51 14.64 6.74 1.15
CA ARG A 51 14.52 5.60 0.24
C ARG A 51 14.68 4.27 0.97
N ILE A 52 13.76 3.36 0.69
CA ILE A 52 13.86 1.96 1.09
C ILE A 52 14.40 1.10 -0.06
N TYR A 53 15.35 0.23 0.28
CA TYR A 53 15.84 -0.85 -0.57
C TYR A 53 15.35 -2.15 0.05
N VAL A 54 14.55 -2.91 -0.67
CA VAL A 54 13.90 -4.10 -0.13
C VAL A 54 13.87 -5.22 -1.16
N GLU A 55 14.17 -6.44 -0.72
CA GLU A 55 14.05 -7.64 -1.52
C GLU A 55 12.57 -7.95 -1.79
N MET A 56 12.26 -8.38 -3.02
CA MET A 56 10.89 -8.76 -3.38
C MET A 56 10.37 -9.86 -2.43
N GLY A 57 9.15 -9.66 -1.91
CA GLY A 57 8.51 -10.56 -0.95
C GLY A 57 9.01 -10.39 0.50
N SER A 58 10.01 -9.55 0.75
CA SER A 58 10.42 -9.23 2.13
C SER A 58 9.53 -8.16 2.74
N ASN A 59 9.12 -8.42 3.98
CA ASN A 59 8.36 -7.46 4.77
C ASN A 59 9.26 -6.32 5.26
N PHE A 60 8.74 -5.10 5.17
CA PHE A 60 9.30 -3.90 5.80
C PHE A 60 8.20 -3.19 6.59
N SER A 61 8.54 -2.67 7.76
CA SER A 61 7.57 -1.99 8.63
C SER A 61 7.59 -0.48 8.43
N VAL A 62 6.40 0.10 8.35
CA VAL A 62 6.17 1.54 8.38
C VAL A 62 5.39 1.86 9.64
N ASN A 63 5.90 2.79 10.44
CA ASN A 63 5.27 3.28 11.66
C ASN A 63 4.39 4.48 11.31
N PHE A 64 3.13 4.41 11.75
CA PHE A 64 2.15 5.48 11.59
C PHE A 64 1.83 6.05 12.96
N ASN A 65 2.03 7.35 13.11
CA ASN A 65 1.75 8.07 14.35
C ASN A 65 0.82 9.26 14.08
N TRP A 66 -0.05 9.56 15.03
CA TRP A 66 -0.95 10.70 14.99
C TRP A 66 -1.39 11.06 16.40
N ASP A 67 -1.81 12.31 16.57
CA ASP A 67 -2.39 12.80 17.81
C ASP A 67 -3.82 12.24 17.96
N VAL A 68 -3.95 11.24 18.82
CA VAL A 68 -5.24 10.58 19.13
C VAL A 68 -6.25 11.58 19.69
N SER A 69 -5.81 12.64 20.38
CA SER A 69 -6.71 13.64 20.96
C SER A 69 -7.40 14.51 19.89
N LYS A 70 -6.82 14.63 18.69
CA LYS A 70 -7.41 15.36 17.55
C LYS A 70 -8.45 14.55 16.78
N VAL A 71 -8.50 13.23 16.97
CA VAL A 71 -9.42 12.31 16.28
C VAL A 71 -10.06 11.31 17.26
N PRO A 72 -10.73 11.79 18.33
CA PRO A 72 -11.33 10.90 19.33
C PRO A 72 -12.44 10.07 18.69
N ASP A 73 -12.53 8.81 19.10
CA ASP A 73 -13.60 7.86 18.72
C ASP A 73 -13.78 7.64 17.21
N ARG A 74 -12.76 7.97 16.41
CA ARG A 74 -12.75 7.74 14.97
C ARG A 74 -11.97 6.48 14.62
N GLU A 75 -12.55 5.70 13.72
CA GLU A 75 -11.80 4.65 13.03
C GLU A 75 -10.80 5.29 12.06
N MET A 76 -9.53 4.90 12.18
CA MET A 76 -8.47 5.39 11.32
C MET A 76 -8.10 4.33 10.30
N TYR A 77 -7.93 4.77 9.06
CA TYR A 77 -7.53 3.93 7.94
C TYR A 77 -6.30 4.55 7.28
N ILE A 78 -5.30 3.73 7.01
CA ILE A 78 -4.09 4.12 6.31
C ILE A 78 -4.14 3.59 4.89
N ARG A 79 -4.09 4.49 3.90
CA ARG A 79 -4.00 4.13 2.49
C ARG A 79 -2.56 4.24 2.02
N ALA A 80 -2.02 3.15 1.50
CA ALA A 80 -0.75 3.13 0.80
C ALA A 80 -1.00 2.93 -0.70
N THR A 81 -0.58 3.91 -1.50
CA THR A 81 -0.67 3.88 -2.97
C THR A 81 0.73 4.03 -3.54
N VAL A 82 1.11 3.15 -4.47
CA VAL A 82 2.40 3.24 -5.15
C VAL A 82 2.25 4.04 -6.42
N VAL A 83 3.14 5.02 -6.61
CA VAL A 83 3.18 5.91 -7.78
C VAL A 83 4.61 6.00 -8.30
N PHE A 84 4.78 6.27 -9.60
CA PHE A 84 6.11 6.58 -10.14
C PHE A 84 6.60 7.92 -9.59
N ALA A 85 7.89 7.99 -9.23
CA ALA A 85 8.46 9.22 -8.67
C ALA A 85 8.49 10.36 -9.69
N ASP A 86 8.81 10.05 -10.94
CA ASP A 86 8.76 10.96 -12.08
C ASP A 86 7.31 11.45 -12.31
N PRO A 87 7.01 12.77 -12.21
CA PRO A 87 5.69 13.31 -12.45
C PRO A 87 5.13 12.97 -13.84
N ASP A 88 5.97 12.91 -14.88
CA ASP A 88 5.55 12.61 -16.26
C ASP A 88 5.10 11.15 -16.40
N GLN A 89 5.53 10.29 -15.49
CA GLN A 89 5.04 8.91 -15.38
C GLN A 89 3.97 8.76 -14.30
N GLY A 90 3.69 9.81 -13.52
CA GLY A 90 2.75 9.81 -12.41
C GLY A 90 1.33 9.45 -12.83
N GLU A 91 0.93 9.78 -14.06
CA GLU A 91 -0.37 9.44 -14.66
C GLU A 91 -0.52 7.94 -15.01
N LYS A 92 0.56 7.15 -14.91
CA LYS A 92 0.51 5.71 -15.14
C LYS A 92 0.36 4.99 -13.82
N ARG A 93 -0.70 4.19 -13.70
CA ARG A 93 -0.86 3.25 -12.60
C ARG A 93 0.32 2.30 -12.52
N VAL A 94 0.75 2.00 -11.30
CA VAL A 94 1.84 1.09 -10.99
C VAL A 94 1.29 -0.34 -10.85
N GLU A 95 1.78 -1.26 -11.67
CA GLU A 95 1.23 -2.62 -11.79
C GLU A 95 2.35 -3.67 -11.78
N ARG A 96 2.01 -4.89 -11.37
CA ARG A 96 2.93 -6.03 -11.47
C ARG A 96 3.15 -6.41 -12.92
N CYS A 97 4.33 -6.96 -13.21
CA CYS A 97 4.63 -7.45 -14.55
C CYS A 97 3.84 -8.71 -14.88
N PHE A 98 3.68 -8.99 -16.18
CA PHE A 98 2.95 -10.17 -16.69
C PHE A 98 3.40 -11.49 -16.05
N GLN A 99 4.71 -11.68 -15.90
CA GLN A 99 5.26 -12.91 -15.31
C GLN A 99 4.85 -13.09 -13.85
N HIS A 100 4.81 -12.01 -13.06
CA HIS A 100 4.45 -12.08 -11.65
C HIS A 100 2.93 -12.15 -11.46
N VAL A 101 2.13 -11.53 -12.33
CA VAL A 101 0.66 -11.67 -12.35
C VAL A 101 0.26 -13.15 -12.53
N HIS A 102 0.96 -13.91 -13.37
CA HIS A 102 0.66 -15.32 -13.65
C HIS A 102 1.47 -16.31 -12.80
N ALA A 103 2.16 -15.84 -11.77
CA ALA A 103 3.00 -16.71 -10.96
C ALA A 103 2.17 -17.62 -10.03
N GLN A 104 2.64 -18.85 -9.83
CA GLN A 104 1.93 -19.89 -9.06
C GLN A 104 1.60 -19.50 -7.61
N TRP A 105 2.39 -18.62 -7.00
CA TRP A 105 2.15 -18.12 -5.64
C TRP A 105 0.99 -17.11 -5.55
N ASN A 106 0.31 -16.80 -6.66
CA ASN A 106 -1.00 -16.15 -6.63
C ASN A 106 -2.16 -17.16 -6.52
N ALA A 107 -1.90 -18.48 -6.47
CA ALA A 107 -2.97 -19.50 -6.43
C ALA A 107 -3.93 -19.35 -5.23
N GLU A 108 -3.52 -18.63 -4.19
CA GLU A 108 -4.32 -18.35 -2.99
C GLU A 108 -5.43 -17.31 -3.23
N THR A 109 -5.44 -16.60 -4.36
CA THR A 109 -6.47 -15.60 -4.66
C THR A 109 -6.73 -15.43 -6.15
N THR A 110 -8.01 -15.29 -6.51
CA THR A 110 -8.46 -14.91 -7.85
C THR A 110 -8.79 -13.43 -7.96
N ASP A 111 -8.59 -12.65 -6.89
CA ASP A 111 -8.87 -11.21 -6.89
C ASP A 111 -7.83 -10.48 -7.75
N ALA A 112 -8.29 -9.98 -8.90
CA ALA A 112 -7.45 -9.27 -9.85
C ALA A 112 -6.84 -7.99 -9.26
N VAL A 113 -7.46 -7.33 -8.29
CA VAL A 113 -6.89 -6.15 -7.61
C VAL A 113 -5.67 -6.57 -6.79
N VAL A 114 -5.79 -7.64 -6.01
CA VAL A 114 -4.67 -8.20 -5.23
C VAL A 114 -3.55 -8.71 -6.15
N VAL A 115 -3.94 -9.37 -7.23
CA VAL A 115 -2.99 -9.97 -8.19
C VAL A 115 -2.24 -8.91 -8.99
N ASN A 116 -2.82 -7.77 -9.32
CA ASN A 116 -2.15 -6.73 -10.10
C ASN A 116 -1.41 -5.68 -9.24
N ASN A 117 -1.79 -5.53 -7.97
CA ASN A 117 -1.16 -4.57 -7.06
C ASN A 117 0.29 -4.97 -6.71
N VAL A 118 1.23 -4.04 -6.84
CA VAL A 118 2.65 -4.27 -6.54
C VAL A 118 2.97 -4.28 -5.04
N LEU A 119 2.09 -3.71 -4.22
CA LEU A 119 2.24 -3.61 -2.77
C LEU A 119 1.25 -4.56 -2.11
N ARG A 120 1.74 -5.33 -1.13
CA ARG A 120 0.90 -6.19 -0.29
C ARG A 120 1.03 -5.80 1.17
N SER A 121 -0.08 -5.96 1.90
CA SER A 121 -0.03 -6.04 3.35
C SER A 121 0.69 -7.31 3.78
N ALA A 122 1.41 -7.27 4.90
CA ALA A 122 1.95 -8.46 5.55
C ALA A 122 0.90 -9.24 6.35
N ARG A 123 -0.33 -8.72 6.50
CA ARG A 123 -1.45 -9.48 7.08
C ARG A 123 -1.97 -10.51 6.07
N GLU A 124 -2.64 -11.53 6.57
CA GLU A 124 -3.19 -12.61 5.76
C GLU A 124 -4.20 -12.08 4.73
N LEU A 125 -4.28 -12.74 3.57
CA LEU A 125 -5.29 -12.42 2.58
C LEU A 125 -6.68 -12.71 3.15
N GLY A 126 -7.60 -11.74 3.01
CA GLY A 126 -8.93 -11.83 3.60
C GLY A 126 -9.02 -11.30 5.04
N ASP A 127 -7.94 -10.76 5.62
CA ASP A 127 -8.02 -10.04 6.90
C ASP A 127 -9.09 -8.93 6.81
N PRO A 128 -10.09 -8.90 7.73
CA PRO A 128 -11.22 -7.98 7.64
C PRO A 128 -10.83 -6.50 7.82
N ASN A 129 -9.60 -6.22 8.21
CA ASN A 129 -9.04 -4.89 8.41
C ASN A 129 -8.10 -4.47 7.27
N VAL A 130 -7.99 -5.26 6.20
CA VAL A 130 -7.19 -4.96 5.01
C VAL A 130 -8.07 -4.98 3.78
N TYR A 131 -8.00 -3.91 3.00
CA TYR A 131 -8.72 -3.79 1.76
C TYR A 131 -7.75 -3.49 0.63
N TYR A 132 -7.83 -4.27 -0.43
CA TYR A 132 -7.17 -3.96 -1.69
C TYR A 132 -8.15 -3.18 -2.56
N CYS A 133 -7.77 -1.97 -2.97
CA CYS A 133 -8.61 -1.09 -3.78
C CYS A 133 -7.99 -0.90 -5.16
N GLY A 134 -8.84 -0.73 -6.17
CA GLY A 134 -8.48 -0.51 -7.56
C GLY A 134 -9.50 -1.17 -8.49
N ASN A 135 -9.36 -0.95 -9.79
CA ASN A 135 -10.14 -1.62 -10.81
C ASN A 135 -9.25 -1.88 -12.02
N PRO A 136 -8.93 -3.16 -12.34
CA PRO A 136 -8.08 -3.49 -13.48
C PRO A 136 -8.58 -2.93 -14.80
N ASP A 137 -9.90 -2.85 -14.98
CA ASP A 137 -10.54 -2.42 -16.22
C ASP A 137 -10.58 -0.90 -16.41
N GLU A 138 -10.26 -0.13 -15.36
CA GLU A 138 -10.26 1.33 -15.38
C GLU A 138 -8.83 1.85 -15.19
N THR A 139 -8.20 2.33 -16.25
CA THR A 139 -6.79 2.77 -16.23
C THR A 139 -6.52 3.95 -15.30
N ASP A 140 -7.55 4.74 -15.00
CA ASP A 140 -7.50 5.88 -14.08
C ASP A 140 -7.73 5.49 -12.61
N CYS A 141 -7.85 4.19 -12.30
CA CYS A 141 -8.18 3.68 -10.96
C CYS A 141 -6.94 3.05 -10.31
N TRP A 142 -6.30 3.75 -9.37
CA TRP A 142 -5.02 3.33 -8.78
C TRP A 142 -5.17 2.15 -7.83
N TYR A 143 -4.18 1.25 -7.87
CA TYR A 143 -4.07 0.20 -6.87
C TYR A 143 -3.58 0.76 -5.55
N SER A 144 -4.27 0.42 -4.47
CA SER A 144 -3.87 0.82 -3.12
C SER A 144 -4.22 -0.26 -2.10
N VAL A 145 -3.52 -0.23 -0.97
CA VAL A 145 -3.81 -1.06 0.20
C VAL A 145 -4.31 -0.14 1.30
N LEU A 146 -5.51 -0.40 1.78
CA LEU A 146 -6.11 0.32 2.90
C LEU A 146 -6.10 -0.59 4.12
N VAL A 147 -5.57 -0.08 5.24
CA VAL A 147 -5.46 -0.85 6.48
C VAL A 147 -6.13 -0.08 7.61
N ARG A 148 -7.05 -0.73 8.31
CA ARG A 148 -7.64 -0.19 9.53
C ARG A 148 -6.65 -0.33 10.69
N LEU A 149 -6.37 0.79 11.36
CA LEU A 149 -5.53 0.89 12.55
C LEU A 149 -6.29 1.60 13.67
N ASN A 150 -6.46 0.94 14.81
CA ASN A 150 -7.22 1.51 15.94
C ASN A 150 -6.39 2.44 16.83
N ARG A 151 -5.07 2.51 16.63
CA ARG A 151 -4.13 3.34 17.39
C ARG A 151 -2.83 3.53 16.60
N PRO A 152 -2.01 4.55 16.91
CA PRO A 152 -0.65 4.68 16.40
C PRO A 152 0.13 3.36 16.53
N THR A 153 0.62 2.85 15.40
CA THR A 153 1.30 1.55 15.35
C THR A 153 2.03 1.37 14.03
N GLY A 154 2.91 0.36 13.99
CA GLY A 154 3.50 -0.13 12.75
C GLY A 154 2.56 -1.02 11.94
N HIS A 155 2.67 -0.94 10.62
CA HIS A 155 2.14 -1.93 9.68
C HIS A 155 3.26 -2.36 8.73
N ALA A 156 3.34 -3.66 8.45
CA ALA A 156 4.32 -4.20 7.54
C ALA A 156 3.73 -4.39 6.14
N TYR A 157 4.50 -4.02 5.13
CA TYR A 157 4.18 -4.21 3.72
C TYR A 157 5.27 -5.03 3.04
N SER A 158 4.98 -5.57 1.85
CA SER A 158 5.99 -6.16 0.96
C SER A 158 5.73 -5.76 -0.50
N PHE A 159 6.80 -5.64 -1.28
CA PHE A 159 6.70 -5.48 -2.73
C PHE A 159 6.75 -6.84 -3.42
N VAL A 160 5.83 -7.08 -4.34
CA VAL A 160 5.64 -8.37 -5.03
C VAL A 160 5.98 -8.31 -6.52
N CYS A 161 6.74 -7.30 -6.93
CA CYS A 161 7.36 -7.16 -8.23
C CYS A 161 8.67 -6.37 -8.09
N LYS A 162 9.66 -6.66 -8.95
CA LYS A 162 10.96 -5.97 -8.92
C LYS A 162 10.92 -4.69 -9.75
N ASN A 163 11.74 -3.70 -9.33
CA ASN A 163 12.04 -2.49 -10.10
C ASN A 163 12.80 -2.75 -11.43
N SER A 164 13.11 -4.01 -11.76
CA SER A 164 13.77 -4.37 -13.02
C SER A 164 12.88 -5.13 -13.99
N CYS A 165 11.59 -5.32 -13.68
CA CYS A 165 10.69 -6.13 -14.49
C CYS A 165 10.24 -5.35 -15.74
N GLY A 166 10.52 -5.88 -16.94
CA GLY A 166 10.32 -5.16 -18.20
C GLY A 166 8.86 -4.83 -18.55
N SER A 167 7.91 -5.74 -18.28
CA SER A 167 6.46 -5.49 -18.47
C SER A 167 5.77 -4.91 -17.23
N GLY A 168 6.54 -4.62 -16.17
CA GLY A 168 6.07 -3.99 -14.94
C GLY A 168 6.99 -2.84 -14.58
N ILE A 169 7.50 -2.80 -13.35
CA ILE A 169 8.31 -1.67 -12.88
C ILE A 169 9.67 -1.67 -13.59
N ASN A 170 9.71 -0.99 -14.74
CA ASN A 170 10.73 -1.00 -15.77
C ASN A 170 11.84 0.02 -15.44
N ARG A 171 12.51 -0.13 -14.29
CA ARG A 171 13.56 0.76 -13.77
C ARG A 171 13.09 2.22 -13.59
N ARG A 172 11.83 2.40 -13.21
CA ARG A 172 11.16 3.68 -13.01
C ARG A 172 10.79 3.87 -11.54
#